data_AF-A0A2W6CSK1-F1
#
_entry.id   AF-A0A2W6CSK1-F1
#
_cell.length_a   1.000
_cell.length_b   1.000
_cell.length_c   1.000
_cell.angle_alpha   90.00
_cell.angle_beta   90.00
_cell.angle_gamma   90.00
#
_symmetry.space_group_name_H-M   'P 1'
#
loop_
_entity.id
_entity.type
_entity.pdbx_description
1 polymer ?
#
loop_
_entity_poly.entity_id
_entity_poly.type
_entity_poly.pdbx_seq_one_letter_code
_entity_poly.pdbx_strand_id
1 'polypeptide(L)'
;MQVRVVDPRSTTWELDNPVFYVSFFRHDSTHTHIPSESVGYESEEWELAGGDVQDALAWAKDHAGQDRSWTLHVVGPSPEGPGLIRLAGIDPNAANAPTTVW
;
A
#
# COMPACT_ATOMS: atom_id res chain seq x y z
N MET A 1 16.96 5.31 -4.89
CA MET A 1 17.03 5.89 -3.53
C MET A 1 18.10 6.98 -3.50
N GLN A 2 17.84 8.11 -2.86
CA GLN A 2 18.78 9.24 -2.68
C GLN A 2 18.85 9.56 -1.17
N VAL A 3 20.04 9.88 -0.65
CA VAL A 3 20.26 10.04 0.80
C VAL A 3 20.95 11.38 1.09
N ARG A 4 20.49 12.11 2.12
CA ARG A 4 21.12 13.36 2.61
C ARG A 4 21.00 13.48 4.13
N VAL A 5 21.88 14.27 4.73
CA VAL A 5 21.76 14.72 6.12
C VAL A 5 20.63 15.74 6.23
N VAL A 6 19.83 15.67 7.29
CA VAL A 6 18.69 16.56 7.55
C VAL A 6 18.86 17.20 8.92
N ASP A 7 18.56 18.51 9.03
CA ASP A 7 18.44 19.18 10.33
C ASP A 7 17.12 18.74 10.98
N PRO A 8 17.11 18.14 12.18
CA PRO A 8 15.88 17.73 12.84
C PRO A 8 14.89 18.88 13.05
N ARG A 9 15.35 20.13 13.09
CA ARG A 9 14.48 21.32 13.21
C ARG A 9 13.68 21.65 11.95
N SER A 10 13.96 20.97 10.83
CA SER A 10 13.21 21.15 9.58
C SER A 10 11.89 20.37 9.55
N THR A 11 11.66 19.47 10.51
CA THR A 11 10.42 18.70 10.65
C THR A 11 9.46 19.44 11.58
N THR A 12 8.20 19.60 11.15
CA THR A 12 7.20 20.39 11.90
C THR A 12 6.20 19.55 12.68
N TRP A 13 6.18 18.23 12.46
CA TRP A 13 5.23 17.33 13.11
C TRP A 13 5.74 15.89 13.11
N GLU A 14 5.21 15.08 14.03
CA GLU A 14 5.45 13.64 14.15
C GLU A 14 4.13 12.95 14.53
N LEU A 15 3.97 11.68 14.14
CA LEU A 15 2.82 10.84 14.48
C LEU A 15 3.32 9.61 15.23
N ASP A 16 3.14 9.59 16.55
CA ASP A 16 3.60 8.50 17.41
C ASP A 16 2.73 7.24 17.30
N ASN A 17 1.47 7.40 16.89
CA ASN A 17 0.49 6.32 16.78
C ASN A 17 -0.15 6.36 15.39
N PRO A 18 0.60 5.99 14.34
CA PRO A 18 0.08 6.00 12.99
C PRO A 18 -1.04 4.97 12.83
N VAL A 19 -2.01 5.33 12.00
CA VAL A 19 -2.98 4.38 11.44
C VAL A 19 -2.49 3.99 10.06
N PHE A 20 -2.40 2.69 9.81
CA PHE A 20 -2.03 2.16 8.51
C PHE A 20 -3.26 1.66 7.77
N TYR A 21 -3.20 1.77 6.44
CA TYR A 21 -4.26 1.32 5.54
C TYR A 21 -3.65 0.34 4.54
N VAL A 22 -4.17 -0.88 4.50
CA VAL A 22 -3.71 -1.95 3.61
C VAL A 22 -4.80 -2.28 2.62
N SER A 23 -4.45 -2.31 1.34
CA SER A 23 -5.30 -2.86 0.29
C SER A 23 -4.68 -4.14 -0.23
N PHE A 24 -5.42 -5.25 -0.19
CA PHE A 24 -5.08 -6.49 -0.87
C PHE A 24 -5.76 -6.54 -2.22
N PHE A 25 -5.08 -7.08 -3.22
CA PHE A 25 -5.62 -7.24 -4.56
C PHE A 25 -5.47 -8.68 -5.01
N ARG A 26 -6.55 -9.24 -5.54
CA ARG A 26 -6.56 -10.55 -6.17
C ARG A 26 -6.98 -10.39 -7.63
N HIS A 27 -6.21 -11.00 -8.53
CA HIS A 27 -6.60 -11.09 -9.93
C HIS A 27 -7.72 -12.11 -10.07
N ASP A 28 -8.84 -11.72 -10.66
CA ASP A 28 -9.94 -12.66 -10.90
C ASP A 28 -9.63 -13.52 -12.13
N SER A 29 -9.03 -14.69 -11.90
CA SER A 29 -8.72 -15.63 -12.98
C SER A 29 -9.91 -16.49 -13.42
N THR A 30 -11.12 -16.28 -12.87
CA THR A 30 -12.29 -17.13 -13.17
C THR A 30 -12.89 -16.84 -14.55
N HIS A 31 -12.60 -15.66 -15.11
CA HIS A 31 -13.08 -15.22 -16.43
C HIS A 31 -12.09 -15.61 -17.55
N THR A 32 -11.94 -16.92 -17.80
CA THR A 32 -10.98 -17.46 -18.78
C THR A 32 -11.25 -17.06 -20.24
N HIS A 33 -12.39 -16.44 -20.54
CA HIS A 33 -12.79 -16.00 -21.88
C HIS A 33 -12.56 -14.50 -22.11
N ILE A 34 -12.16 -13.74 -21.08
CA ILE A 34 -11.84 -12.31 -21.18
C ILE A 34 -10.31 -12.16 -21.17
N PRO A 35 -9.72 -11.33 -22.06
CA PRO A 35 -8.29 -11.04 -22.02
C PRO A 35 -7.86 -10.59 -20.62
N SER A 36 -6.76 -11.11 -20.10
CA SER A 36 -6.31 -10.87 -18.72
C SER A 36 -6.10 -9.39 -18.41
N GLU A 37 -5.77 -8.55 -19.41
CA GLU A 37 -5.67 -7.09 -19.26
C GLU A 37 -7.02 -6.37 -19.04
N SER A 38 -8.13 -7.04 -19.38
CA SER A 38 -9.49 -6.51 -19.23
C SER A 38 -10.19 -7.01 -17.98
N VAL A 39 -9.54 -7.91 -17.21
CA VAL A 39 -10.07 -8.42 -15.96
C VAL A 39 -9.57 -7.56 -14.80
N GLY A 40 -10.51 -6.99 -14.05
CA GLY A 40 -10.21 -6.16 -12.88
C GLY A 40 -9.65 -6.96 -11.71
N TYR A 41 -9.19 -6.24 -10.69
CA TYR A 41 -8.80 -6.82 -9.42
C TYR A 41 -9.94 -6.73 -8.41
N GLU A 42 -10.17 -7.80 -7.66
CA GLU A 42 -10.93 -7.73 -6.42
C GLU A 42 -10.04 -7.10 -5.36
N SER A 43 -10.55 -6.13 -4.60
CA SER A 43 -9.84 -5.50 -3.50
C SER A 43 -10.49 -5.74 -2.15
N GLU A 44 -9.65 -5.79 -1.11
CA GLU A 44 -10.07 -5.90 0.28
C GLU A 44 -9.20 -4.98 1.12
N GLU A 45 -9.82 -4.10 1.90
CA GLU A 45 -9.13 -3.05 2.65
C GLU A 45 -9.20 -3.24 4.17
N TRP A 46 -8.08 -2.96 4.83
CA TRP A 46 -7.90 -3.12 6.27
C TRP A 46 -7.23 -1.90 6.90
N GLU A 47 -7.68 -1.55 8.09
CA GLU A 47 -7.05 -0.55 8.95
C GLU A 47 -6.25 -1.25 10.05
N LEU A 48 -5.00 -0.82 10.26
CA LEU A 48 -4.13 -1.32 11.32
C LEU A 48 -3.73 -0.17 12.25
N ALA A 49 -3.80 -0.40 13.55
CA ALA A 49 -3.42 0.56 14.57
C ALA A 49 -2.71 -0.13 15.75
N GLY A 50 -1.95 0.63 16.53
CA GLY A 50 -1.30 0.13 17.75
C GLY A 50 0.03 -0.60 17.53
N GLY A 51 0.64 -0.47 16.35
CA GLY A 51 1.97 -1.00 16.02
C GLY A 51 2.77 0.00 15.18
N ASP A 52 4.01 -0.35 14.86
CA ASP A 52 4.87 0.46 14.00
C ASP A 52 4.86 0.01 12.53
N VAL A 53 5.69 0.65 11.70
CA VAL A 53 5.77 0.31 10.27
C VAL A 53 6.28 -1.11 10.02
N GLN A 54 7.14 -1.65 10.87
CA GLN A 54 7.64 -3.02 10.72
C GLN A 54 6.54 -4.02 11.03
N ASP A 55 5.75 -3.78 12.08
CA ASP A 55 4.58 -4.60 12.41
C ASP A 55 3.57 -4.62 11.25
N ALA A 56 3.26 -3.45 10.69
CA ALA A 56 2.33 -3.33 9.57
C ALA A 56 2.84 -4.03 8.30
N LEU A 57 4.14 -3.94 7.99
CA LEU A 57 4.75 -4.63 6.85
C LEU A 57 4.72 -6.16 7.04
N ALA A 58 5.05 -6.64 8.23
CA ALA A 58 5.02 -8.06 8.55
C ALA A 58 3.59 -8.60 8.45
N TRP A 59 2.63 -7.90 9.07
CA TRP A 59 1.21 -8.25 9.00
C TRP A 59 0.71 -8.29 7.56
N ALA A 60 0.97 -7.26 6.75
CA ALA A 60 0.50 -7.21 5.36
C ALA A 60 1.08 -8.36 4.52
N LYS A 61 2.37 -8.67 4.68
CA LYS A 61 3.03 -9.77 3.97
C LYS A 61 2.44 -11.12 4.37
N ASP A 62 2.26 -11.37 5.66
CA ASP A 62 1.74 -12.64 6.16
C ASP A 62 0.27 -12.83 5.78
N HIS A 63 -0.53 -11.76 5.85
CA HIS A 63 -1.96 -11.81 5.55
C HIS A 63 -2.25 -11.90 4.05
N ALA A 64 -1.42 -11.31 3.19
CA ALA A 64 -1.59 -11.42 1.73
C ALA A 64 -1.61 -12.88 1.26
N GLY A 65 -0.76 -13.73 1.86
CA GLY A 65 -0.51 -15.08 1.38
C GLY A 65 0.25 -15.08 0.05
N GLN A 66 0.11 -16.15 -0.73
CA GLN A 66 0.82 -16.31 -2.02
C GLN A 66 0.06 -15.74 -3.23
N ASP A 67 -1.26 -15.54 -3.10
CA ASP A 67 -2.15 -15.29 -4.24
C ASP A 67 -2.63 -13.84 -4.36
N ARG A 68 -2.19 -12.97 -3.44
CA ARG A 68 -2.61 -11.56 -3.41
C ARG A 68 -1.40 -10.64 -3.44
N SER A 69 -1.48 -9.58 -4.24
CA SER A 69 -0.61 -8.42 -4.07
C SER A 69 -1.21 -7.51 -3.00
N TRP A 70 -0.40 -6.59 -2.48
CA TRP A 70 -0.87 -5.63 -1.48
C TRP A 70 -0.17 -4.29 -1.62
N THR A 71 -0.82 -3.25 -1.11
CA THR A 71 -0.24 -1.93 -0.92
C THR A 71 -0.49 -1.45 0.51
N LEU A 72 0.55 -0.95 1.16
CA LEU A 72 0.51 -0.39 2.50
C LEU A 72 0.66 1.12 2.43
N HIS A 73 -0.24 1.81 3.11
CA HIS A 73 -0.21 3.24 3.32
C HIS A 73 -0.18 3.56 4.82
N VAL A 74 0.33 4.74 5.15
CA VAL A 74 0.01 5.40 6.42
C VAL A 74 -0.98 6.52 6.16
N VAL A 75 -1.98 6.65 7.03
CA VAL A 75 -2.92 7.77 7.02
C VAL A 75 -2.21 8.99 7.58
N GLY A 76 -2.15 10.07 6.81
CA GLY A 76 -1.51 11.31 7.18
C GLY A 76 -2.42 12.52 6.98
N PRO A 77 -2.14 13.66 7.64
CA PRO A 77 -2.90 14.88 7.43
C PRO A 77 -2.68 15.44 6.01
N SER A 78 -3.74 15.91 5.37
CA SER A 78 -3.72 16.71 4.14
C SER A 78 -4.65 17.94 4.29
N PRO A 79 -4.41 19.05 3.57
CA PRO A 79 -5.27 20.24 3.61
C PRO A 79 -6.75 19.95 3.29
N GLU A 80 -7.04 18.88 2.55
CA GLU A 80 -8.39 18.49 2.11
C GLU A 80 -9.06 17.45 3.03
N GLY A 81 -8.33 16.96 4.05
CA GLY A 81 -8.75 15.86 4.92
C GLY A 81 -7.66 14.80 5.10
N PRO A 82 -7.93 13.66 5.77
CA PRO A 82 -6.99 12.56 5.85
C PRO A 82 -6.60 12.04 4.46
N GLY A 83 -5.30 11.89 4.21
CA GLY A 83 -4.75 11.33 2.97
C GLY A 83 -3.96 10.06 3.23
N LEU A 84 -3.59 9.36 2.16
CA LEU A 84 -2.80 8.13 2.21
C LEU A 84 -1.39 8.37 1.65
N ILE A 85 -0.37 8.00 2.42
CA ILE A 85 1.03 8.06 2.01
C ILE A 85 1.50 6.62 1.80
N ARG A 86 1.85 6.24 0.56
CA ARG A 86 2.27 4.87 0.23
C ARG A 86 3.64 4.57 0.84
N LEU A 87 3.72 3.50 1.61
CA LEU A 87 4.94 3.02 2.24
C LEU A 87 5.56 1.84 1.47
N ALA A 88 4.73 0.90 1.00
CA ALA A 88 5.19 -0.29 0.31
C ALA A 88 4.10 -0.87 -0.62
N GLY A 89 4.53 -1.75 -1.53
CA GLY A 89 3.65 -2.40 -2.49
C GLY A 89 3.34 -1.57 -3.73
N ILE A 90 2.59 -2.18 -4.65
CA ILE A 90 2.16 -1.57 -5.91
C ILE A 90 0.66 -1.81 -6.02
N ASP A 91 -0.08 -0.73 -6.23
CA ASP A 91 -1.49 -0.81 -6.61
C ASP A 91 -1.52 -1.23 -8.09
N PRO A 92 -2.10 -2.40 -8.41
CA PRO A 92 -2.16 -2.89 -9.79
C PRO A 92 -3.08 -2.03 -10.67
N ASN A 93 -3.96 -1.22 -10.10
CA ASN A 93 -4.82 -0.29 -10.82
C ASN A 93 -4.17 1.09 -11.03
N ALA A 94 -2.98 1.34 -10.46
CA ALA A 94 -2.29 2.59 -10.70
C ALA A 94 -1.90 2.68 -12.18
N ALA A 95 -2.26 3.78 -12.84
CA ALA A 95 -2.01 4.03 -14.28
C ALA A 95 -0.52 3.92 -14.71
N ASN A 96 0.42 3.78 -13.75
CA ASN A 96 1.85 3.59 -13.95
C ASN A 96 2.39 2.37 -13.18
N ALA A 97 1.58 1.33 -12.92
CA ALA A 97 2.11 0.07 -12.40
C ALA A 97 3.16 -0.46 -13.40
N PRO A 98 4.43 -0.66 -12.99
CA PRO A 98 5.43 -1.18 -13.91
C PRO A 98 4.98 -2.56 -14.38
N THR A 99 4.77 -2.71 -15.70
CA THR A 99 4.53 -3.99 -16.36
C THR A 99 5.77 -4.86 -16.14
N THR A 100 5.80 -5.60 -15.03
CA THR A 100 6.89 -6.54 -14.77
C THR A 100 6.58 -7.80 -15.55
N VAL A 101 7.19 -7.92 -16.73
CA VAL A 101 7.34 -9.18 -17.44
C VAL A 101 8.38 -10.01 -16.69
N TRP A 102 7.96 -11.21 -16.25
CA TRP A 102 8.83 -12.24 -15.67
C TRP A 102 9.77 -12.83 -16.72
#